data_AF-A0A194SCF8-F1
#
_entry.id   AF-A0A194SCF8-F1
#
_cell.length_a   1.000
_cell.length_b   1.000
_cell.length_c   1.000
_cell.angle_alpha   90.00
_cell.angle_beta   90.00
_cell.angle_gamma   90.00
#
_symmetry.space_group_name_H-M   'P 1'
#
loop_
_entity.id
_entity.type
_entity.pdbx_description
1 polymer ?
#
loop_
_entity_poly.entity_id
_entity_poly.type
_entity_poly.pdbx_seq_one_letter_code
_entity_poly.pdbx_strand_id
1 'polypeptide(L)'
;MATVAVVHPKTINPLLAAYLQSLATKPMLTKSLTSGSLSVLSEIIAGHVAGSPPPPLSAKERTGFFPLDLLKQNHKAIKLGIYGFFVSAPLGHALLAILQRAFAGKTSARAKLMQIIASNLFISPIQQSVYIAAMAIINGATTPQAIINAWKMSIMKILKLSWVVSTLTMIVAQKFLAPELWVPFFTLVGQSVGCVINIQVKKRAIAARAKSQAAKDAAEALEKKAQDELAKKRAQE
;
A
#
# COMPACT_ATOMS: atom_id res chain seq x y z
N MET A 1 41.43 26.58 -27.18
CA MET A 1 40.01 26.62 -27.60
C MET A 1 39.26 25.57 -26.81
N ALA A 2 38.38 25.98 -25.89
CA ALA A 2 37.60 25.04 -25.07
C ALA A 2 36.43 24.50 -25.89
N THR A 3 36.38 23.19 -26.07
CA THR A 3 35.25 22.48 -26.68
C THR A 3 34.03 22.65 -25.78
N VAL A 4 33.09 23.48 -26.23
CA VAL A 4 31.77 23.59 -25.61
C VAL A 4 31.06 22.27 -25.86
N ALA A 5 30.92 21.45 -24.82
CA ALA A 5 30.11 20.25 -24.87
C ALA A 5 28.68 20.66 -25.21
N VAL A 6 28.21 20.31 -26.41
CA VAL A 6 26.84 20.53 -26.83
C VAL A 6 25.96 19.61 -25.98
N VAL A 7 25.42 20.15 -24.88
CA VAL A 7 24.43 19.44 -24.06
C VAL A 7 23.18 19.28 -24.92
N HIS A 8 23.01 18.10 -25.50
CA HIS A 8 21.79 17.78 -26.20
C HIS A 8 20.64 17.81 -25.19
N PRO A 9 19.56 18.58 -25.44
CA PRO A 9 18.40 18.57 -24.56
C PRO A 9 17.91 17.12 -24.50
N LYS A 10 17.93 16.54 -23.30
CA LYS A 10 17.51 15.16 -23.09
C LYS A 10 16.06 15.06 -23.56
N THR A 11 15.82 14.32 -24.62
CA THR A 11 14.48 14.14 -25.19
C THR A 11 13.61 13.42 -24.18
N ILE A 12 12.75 14.17 -23.48
CA ILE A 12 11.79 13.62 -22.52
C ILE A 12 10.67 12.98 -23.32
N ASN A 13 10.26 11.76 -22.94
CA ASN A 13 9.12 11.10 -23.55
C ASN A 13 7.88 12.00 -23.46
N PRO A 14 7.10 12.19 -24.54
CA PRO A 14 5.98 13.13 -24.56
C PRO A 14 4.90 12.81 -23.50
N LEU A 15 4.68 11.53 -23.16
CA LEU A 15 3.75 11.14 -22.10
C LEU A 15 4.26 11.55 -20.72
N LEU A 16 5.56 11.39 -20.49
CA LEU A 16 6.20 11.83 -19.25
C LEU A 16 6.14 13.36 -19.13
N ALA A 17 6.40 14.08 -20.21
CA ALA A 17 6.29 15.54 -20.23
C ALA A 17 4.84 15.99 -19.92
N ALA A 18 3.84 15.37 -20.55
CA ALA A 18 2.43 15.66 -20.29
C ALA A 18 2.02 15.34 -18.85
N TYR A 19 2.53 14.24 -18.28
CA TYR A 19 2.32 13.89 -16.88
C TYR A 19 2.94 14.93 -15.94
N LEU A 20 4.19 15.32 -16.16
CA LEU A 20 4.89 16.33 -15.35
C LEU A 20 4.20 17.70 -15.45
N GLN A 21 3.72 18.08 -16.64
CA GLN A 21 2.92 19.28 -16.83
C GLN A 21 1.60 19.21 -16.05
N SER A 22 0.93 18.06 -16.05
CA SER A 22 -0.31 17.84 -15.29
C SER A 22 -0.04 17.87 -13.78
N LEU A 23 1.12 17.38 -13.34
CA LEU A 23 1.56 17.43 -11.95
C LEU A 23 1.89 18.85 -11.49
N ALA A 24 2.42 19.70 -12.38
CA ALA A 24 2.70 21.11 -12.08
C ALA A 24 1.42 21.96 -12.06
N THR A 25 0.53 21.76 -13.03
CA THR A 25 -0.69 22.58 -13.20
C THR A 25 -1.85 22.14 -12.31
N LYS A 26 -2.01 20.84 -12.09
CA LYS A 26 -3.09 20.24 -11.29
C LYS A 26 -2.53 19.23 -10.28
N PRO A 27 -1.65 19.67 -9.35
CA PRO A 27 -0.88 18.76 -8.49
C PRO A 27 -1.74 17.81 -7.66
N MET A 28 -2.85 18.30 -7.12
CA MET A 28 -3.75 17.50 -6.30
C MET A 28 -4.44 16.40 -7.10
N LEU A 29 -5.10 16.77 -8.21
CA LEU A 29 -5.82 15.84 -9.07
C LEU A 29 -4.87 14.77 -9.62
N THR A 30 -3.72 15.17 -10.14
CA THR A 30 -2.73 14.25 -10.71
C THR A 30 -2.20 13.27 -9.66
N LYS A 31 -1.93 13.72 -8.42
CA LYS A 31 -1.51 12.85 -7.32
C LYS A 31 -2.62 11.88 -6.90
N SER A 32 -3.87 12.35 -6.82
CA SER A 32 -5.02 11.50 -6.50
C SER A 32 -5.26 10.42 -7.54
N LEU A 33 -5.23 10.77 -8.83
CA LEU A 33 -5.34 9.80 -9.92
C LEU A 33 -4.21 8.79 -9.88
N THR A 34 -2.96 9.26 -9.77
CA THR A 34 -1.77 8.38 -9.70
C THR A 34 -1.87 7.42 -8.52
N SER A 35 -2.18 7.94 -7.33
CA SER A 35 -2.30 7.15 -6.10
C SER A 35 -3.43 6.13 -6.17
N GLY A 36 -4.61 6.52 -6.67
CA GLY A 36 -5.74 5.62 -6.84
C GLY A 36 -5.44 4.50 -7.83
N SER A 37 -4.86 4.81 -9.00
CA SER A 37 -4.50 3.81 -10.01
C SER A 37 -3.43 2.83 -9.50
N LEU A 38 -2.37 3.33 -8.86
CA LEU A 38 -1.34 2.46 -8.29
C LEU A 38 -1.86 1.62 -7.12
N SER A 39 -2.80 2.14 -6.35
CA SER A 39 -3.47 1.41 -5.28
C SER A 39 -4.27 0.22 -5.83
N VAL A 40 -5.06 0.42 -6.90
CA VAL A 40 -5.76 -0.69 -7.58
C VAL A 40 -4.76 -1.73 -8.08
N LEU A 41 -3.72 -1.29 -8.80
CA LEU A 41 -2.72 -2.18 -9.37
C LEU A 41 -1.97 -2.99 -8.29
N SER A 42 -1.58 -2.33 -7.20
CA SER A 42 -0.85 -2.98 -6.11
C SER A 42 -1.67 -4.07 -5.42
N GLU A 43 -2.99 -3.90 -5.27
CA GLU A 43 -3.85 -4.93 -4.69
C GLU A 43 -4.03 -6.13 -5.64
N ILE A 44 -4.16 -5.87 -6.95
CA ILE A 44 -4.22 -6.94 -7.96
C ILE A 44 -2.93 -7.75 -7.93
N ILE A 45 -1.77 -7.09 -7.98
CA ILE A 45 -0.46 -7.75 -7.90
C ILE A 45 -0.35 -8.53 -6.59
N ALA A 46 -0.72 -7.91 -5.46
CA ALA A 46 -0.62 -8.54 -4.15
C ALA A 46 -1.48 -9.81 -4.04
N GLY A 47 -2.67 -9.82 -4.63
CA GLY A 47 -3.54 -10.99 -4.69
C GLY A 47 -2.89 -12.17 -5.43
N HIS A 48 -2.38 -11.92 -6.64
CA HIS A 48 -1.73 -12.94 -7.46
C HIS A 48 -0.45 -13.47 -6.81
N VAL A 49 0.43 -12.59 -6.33
CA VAL A 49 1.71 -12.98 -5.71
C VAL A 49 1.51 -13.69 -4.36
N ALA A 50 0.43 -13.40 -3.64
CA ALA A 50 0.11 -14.10 -2.40
C ALA A 50 -0.58 -15.46 -2.62
N GLY A 51 -0.91 -15.84 -3.87
CA GLY A 51 -1.66 -17.06 -4.17
C GLY A 51 -3.14 -16.98 -3.78
N SER A 52 -3.70 -15.77 -3.70
CA SER A 52 -5.12 -15.52 -3.42
C SER A 52 -5.68 -14.55 -4.46
N PRO A 53 -5.73 -14.94 -5.76
CA PRO A 53 -6.36 -14.14 -6.78
C PRO A 53 -7.86 -13.95 -6.46
N PRO A 54 -8.47 -12.87 -6.95
CA PRO A 54 -9.91 -12.65 -6.76
C PRO A 54 -10.73 -13.79 -7.39
N PRO A 55 -11.88 -14.15 -6.80
CA PRO A 55 -12.74 -15.18 -7.36
C PRO A 55 -13.29 -14.75 -8.73
N PRO A 56 -13.53 -15.70 -9.65
CA PRO A 56 -14.09 -15.39 -10.96
C PRO A 56 -15.52 -14.87 -10.84
N LEU A 57 -15.88 -13.91 -11.69
CA LEU A 57 -17.27 -13.42 -11.78
C LEU A 57 -18.19 -14.50 -12.34
N SER A 58 -19.41 -14.54 -11.80
CA SER A 58 -20.51 -15.31 -12.39
C SER A 58 -20.83 -14.81 -13.80
N ALA A 59 -21.37 -15.68 -14.65
CA ALA A 59 -21.76 -15.33 -16.02
C ALA A 59 -22.72 -14.12 -16.08
N LYS A 60 -23.58 -13.96 -15.06
CA LYS A 60 -24.52 -12.83 -14.95
C LYS A 60 -23.86 -11.50 -14.56
N GLU A 61 -22.68 -11.52 -13.98
CA GLU A 61 -22.00 -10.32 -13.47
C GLU A 61 -20.98 -9.74 -14.47
N ARG A 62 -20.57 -10.57 -15.45
CA ARG A 62 -19.66 -10.19 -16.54
C ARG A 62 -20.32 -9.17 -17.45
N THR A 63 -19.56 -8.13 -17.78
CA THR A 63 -19.96 -7.07 -18.70
C THR A 63 -19.42 -7.30 -20.10
N GLY A 64 -18.43 -8.18 -20.27
CA GLY A 64 -17.72 -8.39 -21.54
C GLY A 64 -16.62 -7.36 -21.78
N PHE A 65 -16.47 -6.35 -20.92
CA PHE A 65 -15.38 -5.38 -20.96
C PHE A 65 -14.34 -5.71 -19.88
N PHE A 66 -13.23 -6.32 -20.32
CA PHE A 66 -12.22 -6.91 -19.45
C PHE A 66 -11.75 -5.99 -18.28
N PRO A 67 -11.47 -4.68 -18.48
CA PRO A 67 -11.07 -3.81 -17.37
C PRO A 67 -12.15 -3.64 -16.29
N LEU A 68 -13.42 -3.54 -16.68
CA LEU A 68 -14.52 -3.40 -15.72
C LEU A 68 -14.77 -4.72 -14.99
N ASP A 69 -14.67 -5.84 -15.69
CA ASP A 69 -14.81 -7.17 -15.08
C ASP A 69 -13.67 -7.45 -14.09
N LEU A 70 -12.44 -7.04 -14.40
CA LEU A 70 -11.30 -7.17 -13.48
C LEU A 70 -11.50 -6.33 -12.19
N LEU A 71 -12.06 -5.12 -12.32
CA LEU A 71 -12.38 -4.28 -11.17
C LEU A 71 -13.50 -4.87 -10.33
N LYS A 72 -14.57 -5.37 -10.98
CA LYS A 72 -15.70 -6.04 -10.31
C LYS A 72 -15.25 -7.29 -9.55
N GLN A 73 -14.32 -8.08 -10.10
CA GLN A 73 -13.72 -9.23 -9.40
C GLN A 73 -13.02 -8.80 -8.11
N ASN A 74 -12.48 -7.59 -8.07
CA ASN A 74 -11.57 -7.14 -7.02
C ASN A 74 -12.12 -5.93 -6.26
N HIS A 75 -13.24 -6.14 -5.54
CA HIS A 75 -13.85 -5.12 -4.67
C HIS A 75 -12.86 -4.48 -3.70
N LYS A 76 -11.87 -5.25 -3.21
CA LYS A 76 -10.81 -4.72 -2.35
C LYS A 76 -9.90 -3.76 -3.10
N ALA A 77 -9.54 -4.05 -4.36
CA ALA A 77 -8.77 -3.12 -5.19
C ALA A 77 -9.53 -1.82 -5.43
N ILE A 78 -10.85 -1.86 -5.66
CA ILE A 78 -11.68 -0.66 -5.76
C ILE A 78 -11.63 0.16 -4.47
N LYS A 79 -11.85 -0.48 -3.31
CA LYS A 79 -11.76 0.21 -2.01
C LYS A 79 -10.38 0.84 -1.77
N LEU A 80 -9.31 0.14 -2.16
CA LEU A 80 -7.95 0.66 -2.05
C LEU A 80 -7.71 1.83 -3.02
N GLY A 81 -8.27 1.78 -4.23
CA GLY A 81 -8.26 2.88 -5.21
C GLY A 81 -8.96 4.13 -4.68
N ILE A 82 -10.15 3.98 -4.10
CA ILE A 82 -10.91 5.06 -3.45
C ILE A 82 -10.10 5.65 -2.29
N TYR A 83 -9.50 4.81 -1.44
CA TYR A 83 -8.58 5.27 -0.40
C TYR A 83 -7.40 6.06 -0.98
N GLY A 84 -6.76 5.53 -2.03
CA GLY A 84 -5.62 6.18 -2.68
C GLY A 84 -5.96 7.57 -3.21
N PHE A 85 -7.13 7.70 -3.83
CA PHE A 85 -7.60 8.92 -4.48
C PHE A 85 -8.11 9.97 -3.48
N PHE A 86 -9.01 9.60 -2.56
CA PHE A 86 -9.73 10.53 -1.70
C PHE A 86 -9.07 10.74 -0.33
N VAL A 87 -8.24 9.80 0.13
CA VAL A 87 -7.68 9.86 1.49
C VAL A 87 -6.17 10.02 1.43
N SER A 88 -5.46 9.05 0.85
CA SER A 88 -4.00 9.00 0.89
C SER A 88 -3.34 10.20 0.20
N ALA A 89 -3.71 10.48 -1.05
CA ALA A 89 -3.09 11.58 -1.80
C ALA A 89 -3.43 12.97 -1.23
N PRO A 90 -4.70 13.29 -0.90
CA PRO A 90 -5.03 14.58 -0.30
C PRO A 90 -4.38 14.79 1.06
N LEU A 91 -4.39 13.78 1.94
CA LEU A 91 -3.71 13.84 3.23
C LEU A 91 -2.21 14.07 3.05
N GLY A 92 -1.57 13.31 2.14
CA GLY A 92 -0.15 13.44 1.86
C GLY A 92 0.22 14.82 1.35
N HIS A 93 -0.58 15.39 0.44
CA HIS A 93 -0.35 16.73 -0.07
C HIS A 93 -0.53 17.81 0.99
N ALA A 94 -1.60 17.75 1.78
CA ALA A 94 -1.88 18.73 2.82
C ALA A 94 -0.79 18.75 3.90
N LEU A 95 -0.42 17.56 4.41
CA LEU A 95 0.62 17.42 5.43
C LEU A 95 1.98 17.92 4.94
N LEU A 96 2.35 17.60 3.69
CA LEU A 96 3.60 18.10 3.12
C LEU A 96 3.56 19.61 2.91
N ALA A 97 2.43 20.17 2.46
CA ALA A 97 2.27 21.61 2.30
C ALA A 97 2.41 22.36 3.64
N ILE A 98 1.84 21.83 4.72
CA ILE A 98 1.99 22.37 6.08
C ILE A 98 3.46 22.35 6.50
N LEU A 99 4.14 21.21 6.31
CA LEU A 99 5.57 21.09 6.64
C LEU A 99 6.43 22.05 5.81
N GLN A 100 6.16 22.20 4.51
CA GLN A 100 6.88 23.11 3.64
C GLN A 100 6.68 24.58 4.05
N ARG A 101 5.46 24.97 4.43
CA ARG A 101 5.17 26.31 4.97
C ARG A 101 5.91 26.58 6.28
N ALA A 102 5.96 25.61 7.19
CA ALA A 102 6.68 25.75 8.45
C ALA A 102 8.20 25.95 8.28
N PHE A 103 8.77 25.46 7.18
CA PHE A 103 10.19 25.61 6.84
C PHE A 103 10.44 26.59 5.68
N ALA A 104 9.45 27.43 5.33
CA ALA A 104 9.57 28.39 4.25
C ALA A 104 10.75 29.36 4.48
N GLY A 105 11.54 29.61 3.43
CA GLY A 105 12.73 30.48 3.50
C GLY A 105 13.92 29.89 4.26
N LYS A 106 13.84 28.67 4.80
CA LYS A 106 14.96 28.02 5.50
C LYS A 106 15.76 27.16 4.55
N THR A 107 16.88 27.67 4.04
CA THR A 107 17.70 26.99 3.02
C THR A 107 18.95 26.28 3.56
N SER A 108 19.29 26.51 4.84
CA SER A 108 20.49 25.95 5.45
C SER A 108 20.45 24.41 5.51
N ALA A 109 21.63 23.77 5.48
CA ALA A 109 21.74 22.32 5.60
C ALA A 109 21.08 21.80 6.90
N ARG A 110 21.25 22.52 8.00
CA ARG A 110 20.59 22.24 9.28
C ARG A 110 19.07 22.31 9.16
N ALA A 111 18.53 23.31 8.47
CA ALA A 111 17.09 23.42 8.27
C ALA A 111 16.51 22.28 7.43
N LYS A 112 17.20 21.86 6.36
CA LYS A 112 16.81 20.70 5.56
C LYS A 112 16.81 19.41 6.38
N LEU A 113 17.84 19.20 7.20
CA LEU A 113 17.89 18.07 8.13
C LEU A 113 16.73 18.10 9.13
N MET A 114 16.46 19.25 9.74
CA MET A 114 15.34 19.42 10.66
C MET A 114 13.99 19.18 9.99
N GLN A 115 13.83 19.58 8.72
CA GLN A 115 12.62 19.31 7.95
C GLN A 115 12.40 17.81 7.73
N ILE A 116 13.46 17.04 7.43
CA ILE A 116 13.39 15.58 7.29
C ILE A 116 13.02 14.93 8.63
N ILE A 117 13.64 15.36 9.72
CA ILE A 117 13.35 14.85 11.06
C ILE A 117 11.88 15.15 11.42
N ALA A 118 11.43 16.39 11.22
CA ALA A 118 10.05 16.79 11.45
C ALA A 118 9.06 15.99 10.59
N SER A 119 9.39 15.72 9.33
CA SER A 119 8.60 14.85 8.45
C SER A 119 8.44 13.44 9.04
N ASN A 120 9.56 12.83 9.45
CA ASN A 120 9.55 11.47 10.01
C ASN A 120 8.85 11.37 11.37
N LEU A 121 8.86 12.43 12.18
CA LEU A 121 8.27 12.44 13.53
C LEU A 121 6.81 12.89 13.56
N PHE A 122 6.37 13.76 12.65
CA PHE A 122 5.01 14.30 12.66
C PHE A 122 4.18 13.82 11.48
N ILE A 123 4.73 13.90 10.26
CA ILE A 123 3.97 13.55 9.05
C ILE A 123 3.83 12.04 8.93
N SER A 124 4.93 11.29 9.06
CA SER A 124 4.91 9.83 8.88
C SER A 124 3.97 9.14 9.87
N PRO A 125 3.92 9.46 11.19
CA PRO A 125 2.99 8.78 12.09
C PRO A 125 1.53 9.02 11.76
N ILE A 126 1.16 10.23 11.31
CA ILE A 126 -0.22 10.52 10.90
C ILE A 126 -0.58 9.69 9.66
N GLN A 127 0.26 9.73 8.63
CA GLN A 127 0.02 8.97 7.39
C GLN A 127 -0.08 7.47 7.66
N GLN A 128 0.84 6.91 8.44
CA GLN A 128 0.84 5.48 8.74
C GLN A 128 -0.33 5.07 9.64
N SER A 129 -0.75 5.93 10.56
CA SER A 129 -1.95 5.66 11.38
C SER A 129 -3.21 5.59 10.52
N VAL A 130 -3.39 6.55 9.61
CA VAL A 130 -4.52 6.57 8.68
C VAL A 130 -4.47 5.38 7.73
N TYR A 131 -3.29 5.02 7.21
CA TYR A 131 -3.12 3.83 6.38
C TYR A 131 -3.52 2.55 7.12
N ILE A 132 -3.04 2.33 8.34
CA ILE A 132 -3.38 1.13 9.12
C ILE A 132 -4.87 1.08 9.42
N ALA A 133 -5.47 2.21 9.80
CA ALA A 133 -6.90 2.29 10.06
C ALA A 133 -7.74 1.97 8.81
N ALA A 134 -7.39 2.57 7.67
CA ALA A 134 -8.02 2.27 6.38
C ALA A 134 -7.86 0.80 6.00
N MET A 135 -6.68 0.21 6.21
CA MET A 135 -6.44 -1.20 5.93
C MET A 135 -7.27 -2.11 6.82
N ALA A 136 -7.42 -1.78 8.10
CA ALA A 136 -8.29 -2.52 9.01
C ALA A 136 -9.74 -2.51 8.52
N ILE A 137 -10.28 -1.34 8.16
CA ILE A 137 -11.64 -1.19 7.62
C ILE A 137 -11.81 -1.95 6.30
N ILE A 138 -10.86 -1.82 5.38
CA ILE A 138 -10.89 -2.50 4.08
C ILE A 138 -10.85 -4.02 4.25
N ASN A 139 -10.15 -4.51 5.27
CA ASN A 139 -10.12 -5.93 5.63
C ASN A 139 -11.31 -6.38 6.50
N GLY A 140 -12.28 -5.51 6.77
CA GLY A 140 -13.54 -5.87 7.43
C GLY A 140 -13.62 -5.56 8.93
N ALA A 141 -12.72 -4.74 9.49
CA ALA A 141 -12.87 -4.26 10.87
C ALA A 141 -14.11 -3.36 10.97
N THR A 142 -15.08 -3.77 11.79
CA THR A 142 -16.35 -3.05 12.01
C THR A 142 -16.40 -2.29 13.33
N THR A 143 -15.46 -2.55 14.25
CA THR A 143 -15.44 -1.91 15.57
C THR A 143 -14.21 -1.01 15.76
N PRO A 144 -14.33 0.10 16.52
CA PRO A 144 -13.18 0.95 16.84
C PRO A 144 -12.06 0.18 17.54
N GLN A 145 -12.41 -0.78 18.41
CA GLN A 145 -11.42 -1.59 19.12
C GLN A 145 -10.59 -2.47 18.18
N ALA A 146 -11.19 -3.05 17.14
CA ALA A 146 -10.47 -3.83 16.14
C ALA A 146 -9.45 -2.96 15.37
N ILE A 147 -9.82 -1.72 15.06
CA ILE A 147 -8.95 -0.75 14.40
C ILE A 147 -7.78 -0.37 15.31
N ILE A 148 -8.06 -0.05 16.59
CA ILE A 148 -7.04 0.30 17.59
C ILE A 148 -6.07 -0.87 17.80
N ASN A 149 -6.56 -2.10 17.86
CA ASN A 149 -5.72 -3.29 18.00
C ASN A 149 -4.80 -3.46 16.79
N ALA A 150 -5.34 -3.34 15.57
CA ALA A 150 -4.55 -3.39 14.34
C ALA A 150 -3.45 -2.31 14.32
N TRP A 151 -3.79 -1.09 14.77
CA TRP A 151 -2.87 0.02 14.90
C TRP A 151 -1.74 -0.29 15.90
N LYS A 152 -2.07 -0.68 17.14
CA LYS A 152 -1.09 -1.00 18.19
C LYS A 152 -0.13 -2.10 17.76
N MET A 153 -0.61 -3.13 17.06
CA MET A 153 0.22 -4.24 16.59
C MET A 153 1.21 -3.87 15.48
N SER A 154 0.93 -2.81 14.72
CA SER A 154 1.58 -2.56 13.42
C SER A 154 2.35 -1.25 13.36
N ILE A 155 1.93 -0.21 14.09
CA ILE A 155 2.42 1.17 13.91
C ILE A 155 3.94 1.27 14.02
N MET A 156 4.56 0.73 15.07
CA MET A 156 6.01 0.83 15.26
C MET A 156 6.81 0.04 14.22
N LYS A 157 6.29 -1.11 13.76
CA LYS A 157 6.93 -1.91 12.71
C LYS A 157 6.91 -1.16 11.39
N ILE A 158 5.77 -0.56 11.06
CA ILE A 158 5.58 0.23 9.84
C ILE A 158 6.40 1.51 9.91
N LEU A 159 6.46 2.20 11.04
CA LEU A 159 7.28 3.42 11.20
C LEU A 159 8.77 3.14 11.01
N LYS A 160 9.30 2.10 11.66
CA LYS A 160 10.71 1.71 11.49
C LYS A 160 11.03 1.41 10.02
N LEU A 161 10.16 0.65 9.34
CA LEU A 161 10.32 0.37 7.92
C LEU A 161 10.25 1.66 7.09
N SER A 162 9.28 2.53 7.38
CA SER A 162 9.08 3.82 6.70
C SER A 162 10.32 4.72 6.80
N TRP A 163 10.95 4.80 7.97
CA TRP A 163 12.16 5.61 8.17
C TRP A 163 13.37 5.09 7.40
N VAL A 164 13.54 3.76 7.32
CA VAL A 164 14.61 3.15 6.53
C VAL A 164 14.36 3.38 5.04
N VAL A 165 13.15 3.06 4.56
CA VAL A 165 12.77 3.24 3.16
C VAL A 165 12.89 4.70 2.75
N SER A 166 12.39 5.65 3.54
CA SER A 166 12.42 7.07 3.20
C SER A 166 13.84 7.59 3.04
N THR A 167 14.75 7.16 3.91
CA THR A 167 16.17 7.55 3.86
C THR A 167 16.86 6.98 2.61
N LEU A 168 16.70 5.68 2.34
CA LEU A 168 17.30 5.05 1.16
C LEU A 168 16.74 5.65 -0.13
N THR A 169 15.43 5.87 -0.18
CA THR A 169 14.75 6.44 -1.35
C THR A 169 15.22 7.87 -1.60
N MET A 170 15.42 8.67 -0.54
CA MET A 170 15.96 10.02 -0.68
C MET A 170 17.37 10.02 -1.26
N ILE A 171 18.26 9.13 -0.81
CA ILE A 171 19.62 9.01 -1.34
C ILE A 171 19.59 8.69 -2.84
N VAL A 172 18.72 7.75 -3.25
CA VAL A 172 18.54 7.40 -4.66
C VAL A 172 18.03 8.59 -5.47
N ALA A 173 17.01 9.29 -4.97
CA ALA A 173 16.46 10.46 -5.65
C ALA A 173 17.51 11.56 -5.86
N GLN A 174 18.31 11.86 -4.83
CA GLN A 174 19.33 12.91 -4.90
C GLN A 174 20.49 12.56 -5.84
N LYS A 175 20.89 11.28 -5.92
CA LYS A 175 22.03 10.86 -6.76
C LYS A 175 21.67 10.62 -8.21
N PHE A 176 20.45 10.15 -8.49
CA PHE A 176 20.14 9.57 -9.80
C PHE A 176 18.97 10.25 -10.53
N LEU A 177 18.19 11.09 -9.86
CA LEU A 177 16.95 11.65 -10.42
C LEU A 177 16.96 13.18 -10.44
N ALA A 178 16.46 13.74 -11.54
CA ALA A 178 16.16 15.15 -11.62
C ALA A 178 15.01 15.53 -10.65
N PRO A 179 15.02 16.72 -10.02
CA PRO A 179 14.05 17.12 -9.01
C PRO A 179 12.58 16.99 -9.42
N GLU A 180 12.26 17.23 -10.69
CA GLU A 180 10.92 17.10 -11.26
C GLU A 180 10.38 15.66 -11.22
N LEU A 181 11.26 14.65 -11.19
CA LEU A 181 10.90 13.23 -11.12
C LEU A 181 10.74 12.73 -9.68
N TRP A 182 11.11 13.52 -8.68
CA TRP A 182 11.11 13.06 -7.28
C TRP A 182 9.72 12.68 -6.80
N VAL A 183 8.71 13.50 -7.10
CA VAL A 183 7.32 13.24 -6.68
C VAL A 183 6.79 11.91 -7.23
N PRO A 184 6.77 11.66 -8.56
CA PRO A 184 6.29 10.39 -9.08
C PRO A 184 7.13 9.20 -8.60
N PHE A 185 8.45 9.38 -8.45
CA PHE A 185 9.34 8.35 -7.91
C PHE A 185 8.97 7.96 -6.47
N PHE A 186 8.84 8.93 -5.57
CA PHE A 186 8.45 8.66 -4.17
C PHE A 186 7.06 8.03 -4.08
N THR A 187 6.12 8.45 -4.92
CA THR A 187 4.80 7.82 -5.01
C THR A 187 4.92 6.35 -5.43
N LEU A 188 5.70 6.04 -6.45
CA LEU A 188 5.90 4.66 -6.93
C LEU A 188 6.56 3.77 -5.86
N VAL A 189 7.59 4.27 -5.17
CA VAL A 189 8.26 3.53 -4.09
C VAL A 189 7.31 3.29 -2.92
N GLY A 190 6.56 4.31 -2.49
CA GLY A 190 5.57 4.18 -1.43
C GLY A 190 4.51 3.12 -1.76
N GLN A 191 4.01 3.12 -2.99
CA GLN A 191 3.04 2.12 -3.48
C GLN A 191 3.65 0.72 -3.58
N SER A 192 4.92 0.60 -3.97
CA SER A 192 5.64 -0.68 -4.02
C SER A 192 5.81 -1.28 -2.62
N VAL A 193 6.19 -0.47 -1.64
CA VAL A 193 6.28 -0.91 -0.24
C VAL A 193 4.91 -1.30 0.31
N GLY A 194 3.86 -0.51 0.02
CA GLY A 194 2.49 -0.85 0.34
C GLY A 194 2.06 -2.20 -0.24
N CYS A 195 2.40 -2.47 -1.50
CA CYS A 195 2.16 -3.76 -2.16
C CYS A 195 2.84 -4.92 -1.42
N VAL A 196 4.13 -4.77 -1.08
CA VAL A 196 4.89 -5.79 -0.33
C VAL A 196 4.26 -6.06 1.04
N ILE A 197 3.84 -5.01 1.77
CA ILE A 197 3.14 -5.17 3.04
C ILE A 197 1.83 -5.94 2.85
N ASN A 198 1.04 -5.59 1.81
CA ASN A 198 -0.21 -6.28 1.50
C ASN A 198 0.01 -7.75 1.14
N ILE A 199 1.07 -8.08 0.38
CA ILE A 199 1.47 -9.46 0.09
C ILE A 199 1.74 -10.23 1.39
N GLN A 200 2.54 -9.65 2.30
CA GLN A 200 2.87 -10.31 3.56
C GLN A 200 1.63 -10.55 4.43
N VAL A 201 0.72 -9.56 4.50
CA VAL A 201 -0.54 -9.70 5.25
C VAL A 201 -1.40 -10.81 4.66
N LYS A 202 -1.55 -10.86 3.33
CA LYS A 202 -2.31 -11.93 2.64
C LYS A 202 -1.70 -13.31 2.89
N LYS A 203 -0.37 -13.46 2.74
CA LYS A 203 0.33 -14.73 3.00
C LYS A 203 0.13 -15.21 4.43
N ARG A 204 0.22 -14.31 5.41
CA ARG A 204 -0.03 -14.64 6.83
C ARG A 204 -1.47 -15.06 7.08
N ALA A 205 -2.44 -14.39 6.45
CA ALA A 205 -3.85 -14.75 6.57
C ALA A 205 -4.14 -16.14 6.00
N ILE A 206 -3.55 -16.48 4.85
CA ILE A 206 -3.67 -17.81 4.23
C ILE A 206 -3.06 -18.88 5.15
N ALA A 207 -1.84 -18.67 5.66
CA ALA A 207 -1.18 -19.60 6.57
C ALA A 207 -1.98 -19.80 7.87
N ALA A 208 -2.55 -18.73 8.43
CA ALA A 208 -3.39 -18.81 9.62
C ALA A 208 -4.69 -19.61 9.36
N ARG A 209 -5.34 -19.41 8.21
CA ARG A 209 -6.52 -20.20 7.80
C ARG A 209 -6.18 -21.68 7.60
N ALA A 210 -5.07 -21.98 6.93
CA ALA A 210 -4.62 -23.36 6.73
C ALA A 210 -4.35 -24.07 8.07
N LYS A 211 -3.68 -23.39 9.01
CA LYS A 211 -3.45 -23.93 10.36
C LYS A 211 -4.74 -24.16 11.14
N SER A 212 -5.69 -23.21 11.06
CA SER A 212 -6.99 -23.36 11.71
C SER A 212 -7.81 -24.51 11.11
N GLN A 213 -7.75 -24.73 9.80
CA GLN A 213 -8.47 -25.82 9.16
C GLN A 213 -7.89 -27.17 9.57
N ALA A 214 -6.57 -27.33 9.50
CA ALA A 214 -5.90 -28.56 9.92
C ALA A 214 -6.19 -28.92 11.39
N ALA A 215 -6.31 -27.92 12.28
CA ALA A 215 -6.69 -28.15 13.67
C ALA A 215 -8.13 -28.66 13.83
N LYS A 216 -9.07 -28.17 13.01
CA LYS A 216 -10.47 -28.66 12.99
C LYS A 216 -10.54 -30.08 12.46
N ASP A 217 -9.91 -30.35 11.32
CA ASP A 217 -9.91 -31.69 10.70
C ASP A 217 -9.30 -32.73 11.66
N ALA A 218 -8.25 -32.36 12.41
CA ALA A 218 -7.65 -33.22 13.43
C ALA A 218 -8.58 -33.48 14.62
N ALA A 219 -9.32 -32.46 15.08
CA ALA A 219 -10.30 -32.61 16.16
C ALA A 219 -11.45 -33.53 15.74
N GLU A 220 -12.01 -33.33 14.54
CA GLU A 220 -13.07 -34.18 13.99
C GLU A 220 -12.62 -35.64 13.82
N ALA A 221 -11.37 -35.86 13.39
CA ALA A 221 -10.80 -37.20 13.28
C ALA A 221 -10.63 -37.88 14.65
N LEU A 222 -10.26 -37.13 15.69
CA LEU A 222 -10.16 -37.65 17.06
C LEU A 222 -11.54 -37.98 17.64
N GLU A 223 -12.54 -37.11 17.44
CA GLU A 223 -13.92 -37.36 17.85
C GLU A 223 -14.50 -38.61 17.19
N LYS A 224 -14.28 -38.77 15.88
CA LYS A 224 -14.71 -39.96 15.15
C LYS A 224 -14.06 -41.24 15.69
N LYS A 225 -12.75 -41.22 15.95
CA LYS A 225 -12.05 -42.37 16.57
C LYS A 225 -12.61 -42.72 17.95
N ALA A 226 -12.88 -41.71 18.77
CA ALA A 226 -13.47 -41.92 20.10
C ALA A 226 -14.88 -42.53 20.02
N GLN A 227 -15.70 -42.07 19.06
CA GLN A 227 -17.02 -42.63 18.81
C GLN A 227 -16.95 -44.09 18.32
N ASP A 228 -16.03 -44.38 17.40
CA ASP A 228 -15.81 -45.74 16.87
C ASP A 228 -15.34 -46.70 17.99
N GLU A 229 -14.44 -46.26 18.88
CA GLU A 229 -14.03 -47.05 20.04
C GLU A 229 -15.16 -47.28 21.05
N LEU A 230 -15.98 -46.26 21.32
CA LEU A 230 -17.14 -46.37 22.20
C LEU A 230 -18.18 -47.34 21.63
N ALA A 231 -18.45 -47.28 20.32
CA ALA A 231 -19.35 -48.18 19.63
C ALA A 231 -18.85 -49.63 19.68
N LYS A 232 -17.55 -49.86 19.50
CA LYS A 232 -16.94 -51.20 19.65
C LYS A 232 -17.08 -51.74 21.07
N LYS A 233 -16.87 -50.92 22.10
CA LYS A 233 -17.06 -51.35 23.50
C LYS A 233 -18.51 -51.73 23.79
N ARG A 234 -19.47 -50.93 23.33
CA ARG A 234 -20.91 -51.24 23.48
C ARG A 234 -21.37 -52.49 22.74
N ALA A 235 -20.68 -52.89 21.68
CA ALA A 235 -20.99 -54.11 20.94
C ALA A 235 -20.39 -55.38 21.60
N GLN A 236 -19.53 -55.22 22.61
CA GLN A 236 -18.90 -56.31 23.35
C GLN A 236 -19.54 -56.58 24.72
N GLU A 237 -20.44 -55.70 25.17
CA GLU A 237 -21.31 -55.85 26.35
C GLU A 237 -22.67 -56.44 25.94
#